data_AF-A0AAV8X404-F1
#
_entry.id   AF-A0AAV8X404-F1
#
_cell.length_a   1.000
_cell.length_b   1.000
_cell.length_c   1.000
_cell.angle_alpha   90.00
_cell.angle_beta   90.00
_cell.angle_gamma   90.00
#
_symmetry.space_group_name_H-M   'P 1'
#
loop_
_entity.id
_entity.type
_entity.pdbx_description
1 polymer ?
#
loop_
_entity_poly.entity_id
_entity_poly.type
_entity_poly.pdbx_seq_one_letter_code
_entity_poly.pdbx_strand_id
1 'polypeptide(L)'
;MQSLKRARVPNCWGFIDGTIRPICHPSVEQEDYYSGHKRVHCVKYQSVVTPDGITLSELGVFEGRKHDAGMFRESGFYQQLEAKARLPNGNNFVIYGDQAYGIRELLLCPFPGHRINEDQQNFNTSMSTLRVAVEWSFSKLVAEFAFLDFKKNQKLLLQNVEAMYKTATILTNCHSCLYGNQTSTFFNIEPVPLEIYLNVNNNN
;
A
#
# COMPACT_ATOMS: atom_id res chain seq x y z
N MET A 1 15.57 -7.14 -4.49
CA MET A 1 14.40 -6.31 -4.81
C MET A 1 14.70 -5.65 -6.17
N GLN A 2 13.84 -5.85 -7.18
CA GLN A 2 14.10 -5.57 -8.62
C GLN A 2 13.23 -4.42 -9.13
N SER A 3 13.70 -3.65 -10.11
CA SER A 3 12.97 -2.51 -10.65
C SER A 3 11.98 -2.88 -11.78
N LEU A 4 10.99 -2.00 -11.99
CA LEU A 4 9.89 -2.21 -12.93
C LEU A 4 10.32 -2.15 -14.40
N LYS A 5 10.45 -3.31 -15.07
CA LYS A 5 10.71 -3.39 -16.53
C LYS A 5 9.55 -2.84 -17.39
N ARG A 6 8.33 -2.79 -16.85
CA ARG A 6 7.11 -2.32 -17.54
C ARG A 6 6.74 -0.86 -17.25
N ALA A 7 7.49 -0.17 -16.40
CA ALA A 7 7.22 1.23 -16.07
C ALA A 7 8.07 2.18 -16.92
N ARG A 8 7.49 3.33 -17.31
CA ARG A 8 8.25 4.48 -17.82
C ARG A 8 9.13 5.13 -16.73
N VAL A 9 9.06 4.63 -15.50
CA VAL A 9 9.85 5.06 -14.35
C VAL A 9 10.69 3.86 -13.89
N PRO A 10 11.92 3.69 -14.43
CA PRO A 10 12.75 2.51 -14.18
C PRO A 10 13.27 2.43 -12.74
N ASN A 11 13.13 3.50 -11.95
CA ASN A 11 13.44 3.55 -10.53
C ASN A 11 12.20 3.59 -9.63
N CYS A 12 11.01 3.23 -10.13
CA CYS A 12 9.81 3.04 -9.29
C CYS A 12 9.82 1.64 -8.67
N TRP A 13 9.72 1.58 -7.33
CA TRP A 13 9.95 0.36 -6.53
C TRP A 13 8.76 -0.05 -5.66
N GLY A 14 7.70 0.73 -5.69
CA GLY A 14 6.52 0.40 -4.95
C GLY A 14 5.41 1.39 -5.21
N PHE A 15 4.21 0.96 -4.88
CA PHE A 15 3.01 1.74 -5.06
C PHE A 15 2.34 1.90 -3.70
N ILE A 16 2.17 3.15 -3.27
CA ILE A 16 1.53 3.47 -2.00
C ILE A 16 0.05 3.76 -2.24
N ASP A 17 -0.82 3.21 -1.40
CA ASP A 17 -2.23 3.54 -1.45
C ASP A 17 -2.90 3.36 -0.08
N GLY A 18 -4.00 4.09 0.09
CA GLY A 18 -4.87 4.00 1.26
C GLY A 18 -6.00 3.01 0.99
N THR A 19 -6.30 2.15 1.96
CA THR A 19 -7.47 1.26 1.90
C THR A 19 -8.34 1.45 3.14
N ILE A 20 -9.67 1.41 2.93
CA ILE A 20 -10.64 1.53 4.02
C ILE A 20 -11.08 0.13 4.44
N ARG A 21 -11.29 -0.09 5.73
CA ARG A 21 -12.03 -1.27 6.23
C ARG A 21 -13.24 -0.81 7.05
N PRO A 22 -14.47 -1.15 6.63
CA PRO A 22 -15.66 -0.82 7.40
C PRO A 22 -15.61 -1.43 8.80
N ILE A 23 -16.00 -0.65 9.80
CA ILE A 23 -16.06 -1.07 11.20
C ILE A 23 -17.49 -1.00 11.74
N CYS A 24 -17.73 -1.71 12.84
CA CYS A 24 -18.91 -1.46 13.67
C CYS A 24 -18.97 0.02 14.06
N HIS A 25 -20.19 0.53 14.24
CA HIS A 25 -20.41 1.88 14.71
C HIS A 25 -19.73 2.07 16.07
N PRO A 26 -18.71 2.94 16.20
CA PRO A 26 -17.99 3.13 17.44
C PRO A 26 -18.89 3.77 18.51
N SER A 27 -18.69 3.42 19.77
CA SER A 27 -19.40 4.04 20.91
C SER A 27 -18.76 5.33 21.39
N VAL A 28 -17.53 5.61 20.96
CA VAL A 28 -16.73 6.80 21.30
C VAL A 28 -16.09 7.35 20.03
N GLU A 29 -15.87 8.67 19.98
CA GLU A 29 -15.15 9.35 18.87
C GLU A 29 -15.68 8.98 17.49
N GLN A 30 -16.99 8.73 17.40
CA GLN A 30 -17.66 8.15 16.24
C GLN A 30 -17.44 8.97 14.95
N GLU A 31 -17.39 10.30 15.09
CA GLU A 31 -17.13 11.25 14.00
C GLU A 31 -15.72 11.10 13.42
N ASP A 32 -14.73 10.74 14.24
CA ASP A 32 -13.36 10.60 13.78
C ASP A 32 -13.19 9.41 12.83
N TYR A 33 -13.97 8.35 13.08
CA TYR A 33 -13.98 7.16 12.26
C TYR A 33 -15.00 7.19 11.11
N TYR A 34 -15.73 8.28 10.91
CA TYR A 34 -16.66 8.39 9.79
C TYR A 34 -15.98 8.96 8.54
N SER A 35 -15.96 8.19 7.45
CA SER A 35 -15.51 8.68 6.15
C SER A 35 -16.67 9.34 5.40
N GLY A 36 -16.63 10.66 5.23
CA GLY A 36 -17.65 11.39 4.46
C GLY A 36 -17.71 10.98 2.98
N HIS A 37 -16.57 10.63 2.39
CA HIS A 37 -16.49 10.17 0.99
C HIS A 37 -17.17 8.81 0.78
N LYS A 38 -16.97 7.87 1.71
CA LYS A 38 -17.50 6.50 1.63
C LYS A 38 -18.82 6.32 2.40
N ARG A 39 -19.22 7.33 3.15
CA ARG A 39 -20.44 7.38 3.99
C ARG A 39 -20.56 6.20 4.96
N VAL A 40 -19.44 5.78 5.54
CA VAL A 40 -19.36 4.61 6.44
C VAL A 40 -18.36 4.87 7.56
N HIS A 41 -18.59 4.26 8.74
CA HIS A 41 -17.56 4.16 9.76
C HIS A 41 -16.49 3.17 9.31
N CYS A 42 -15.24 3.61 9.26
CA CYS A 42 -14.12 2.79 8.85
C CYS A 42 -12.83 3.18 9.56
N VAL A 43 -11.89 2.25 9.57
CA VAL A 43 -10.47 2.55 9.75
C VAL A 43 -9.81 2.62 8.39
N LYS A 44 -8.77 3.42 8.27
CA LYS A 44 -7.92 3.48 7.09
C LYS A 44 -6.58 2.82 7.37
N TYR A 45 -6.09 2.07 6.40
CA TYR A 45 -4.75 1.50 6.37
C TYR A 45 -3.98 2.12 5.22
N GLN A 46 -2.71 2.41 5.44
CA GLN A 46 -1.79 2.79 4.38
C GLN A 46 -0.83 1.63 4.14
N SER A 47 -0.58 1.30 2.89
CA SER A 47 0.36 0.22 2.56
C SER A 47 1.10 0.51 1.28
N VAL A 48 2.30 -0.05 1.17
CA VAL A 48 3.08 -0.06 -0.07
C VAL A 48 3.11 -1.46 -0.62
N VAL A 49 2.79 -1.60 -1.90
CA VAL A 49 2.91 -2.86 -2.62
C VAL A 49 4.13 -2.78 -3.52
N THR A 50 5.05 -3.73 -3.37
CA THR A 50 6.23 -3.85 -4.21
C THR A 50 5.92 -4.68 -5.48
N PRO A 51 6.72 -4.54 -6.55
CA PRO A 51 6.47 -5.24 -7.82
C PRO A 51 6.48 -6.77 -7.74
N ASP A 52 7.18 -7.34 -6.77
CA ASP A 52 7.18 -8.77 -6.46
C ASP A 52 5.92 -9.20 -5.66
N GLY A 53 5.00 -8.27 -5.43
CA GLY A 53 3.69 -8.51 -4.83
C GLY A 53 3.71 -8.63 -3.30
N ILE A 54 4.79 -8.21 -2.65
CA ILE A 54 4.85 -8.10 -1.20
C ILE A 54 4.18 -6.79 -0.76
N THR A 55 3.33 -6.88 0.27
CA THR A 55 2.63 -5.72 0.84
C THR A 55 3.27 -5.30 2.17
N LEU A 56 3.79 -4.09 2.22
CA LEU A 56 4.29 -3.43 3.43
C LEU A 56 3.11 -2.72 4.12
N SER A 57 2.51 -3.39 5.10
CA SER A 57 1.32 -2.90 5.84
C SER A 57 1.67 -2.05 7.08
N GLU A 58 2.94 -1.86 7.40
CA GLU A 58 3.36 -1.26 8.69
C GLU A 58 3.24 0.27 8.76
N LEU A 59 2.63 0.93 7.77
CA LEU A 59 2.57 2.39 7.73
C LEU A 59 1.55 2.99 8.71
N GLY A 60 0.65 2.17 9.25
CA GLY A 60 -0.22 2.54 10.38
C GLY A 60 -1.72 2.35 10.13
N VAL A 61 -2.48 2.50 11.21
CA VAL A 61 -3.94 2.50 11.23
C VAL A 61 -4.43 3.88 11.61
N PHE A 62 -5.37 4.39 10.85
CA PHE A 62 -5.82 5.77 10.93
C PHE A 62 -7.33 5.84 11.00
N GLU A 63 -7.80 6.94 11.57
CA GLU A 63 -9.21 7.29 11.70
C GLU A 63 -9.82 7.53 10.31
N GLY A 64 -11.08 7.10 10.13
CA GLY A 64 -11.79 7.12 8.84
C GLY A 64 -11.88 8.49 8.17
N ARG A 65 -11.86 9.58 8.95
CA ARG A 65 -11.90 10.96 8.44
C ARG A 65 -10.57 11.44 7.86
N LYS A 66 -9.44 10.81 8.20
CA LYS A 66 -8.11 11.31 7.81
C LYS A 66 -7.93 11.23 6.29
N HIS A 67 -7.26 12.24 5.73
CA HIS A 67 -6.90 12.27 4.31
C HIS A 67 -5.59 11.50 4.09
N ASP A 68 -5.38 10.96 2.89
CA ASP A 68 -4.26 10.06 2.64
C ASP A 68 -2.89 10.76 2.75
N ALA A 69 -2.77 12.03 2.32
CA ALA A 69 -1.60 12.88 2.62
C ALA A 69 -1.38 13.11 4.13
N GLY A 70 -2.46 13.20 4.92
CA GLY A 70 -2.37 13.33 6.37
C GLY A 70 -1.77 12.09 6.99
N MET A 71 -2.28 10.92 6.59
CA MET A 71 -1.77 9.61 7.01
C MET A 71 -0.31 9.42 6.60
N PHE A 72 0.07 9.83 5.37
CA PHE A 72 1.44 9.73 4.88
C PHE A 72 2.44 10.58 5.67
N ARG A 73 2.03 11.77 6.09
CA ARG A 73 2.85 12.63 6.94
C ARG A 73 3.00 12.05 8.34
N GLU A 74 1.91 11.49 8.89
CA GLU A 74 1.87 10.93 10.24
C GLU A 74 2.59 9.59 10.36
N SER A 75 2.59 8.76 9.31
CA SER A 75 3.31 7.49 9.27
C SER A 75 4.83 7.64 9.36
N GLY A 76 5.37 8.84 9.14
CA GLY A 76 6.81 9.09 9.08
C GLY A 76 7.50 8.36 7.93
N PHE A 77 6.73 7.85 6.96
CA PHE A 77 7.25 6.96 5.93
C PHE A 77 8.17 7.71 4.96
N TYR A 78 7.88 8.97 4.65
CA TYR A 78 8.74 9.78 3.79
C TYR A 78 10.15 9.95 4.36
N GLN A 79 10.29 10.15 5.67
CA GLN A 79 11.58 10.26 6.35
C GLN A 79 12.35 8.94 6.30
N GLN A 80 11.64 7.81 6.39
CA GLN A 80 12.26 6.49 6.20
C GLN A 80 12.74 6.30 4.76
N LEU A 81 11.97 6.77 3.78
CA LEU A 81 12.41 6.79 2.38
C LEU A 81 13.66 7.66 2.23
N GLU A 82 13.68 8.89 2.74
CA GLU A 82 14.87 9.76 2.64
C GLU A 82 16.14 9.10 3.22
N ALA A 83 16.00 8.35 4.30
CA ALA A 83 17.11 7.63 4.92
C ALA A 83 17.56 6.38 4.15
N LYS A 84 16.63 5.66 3.51
CA LYS A 84 16.86 4.32 2.94
C LYS A 84 16.74 4.24 1.42
N ALA A 85 16.31 5.31 0.75
CA ALA A 85 15.93 5.28 -0.67
C ALA A 85 17.09 5.25 -1.66
N ARG A 86 18.32 4.96 -1.22
CA ARG A 86 19.50 4.93 -2.08
C ARG A 86 19.70 3.55 -2.69
N LEU A 87 19.74 3.51 -4.00
CA LEU A 87 20.14 2.33 -4.75
C LEU A 87 21.68 2.20 -4.79
N PRO A 88 22.22 0.99 -4.98
CA PRO A 88 23.67 0.76 -5.08
C PRO A 88 24.36 1.55 -6.20
N ASN A 89 23.61 1.99 -7.21
CA ASN A 89 24.10 2.80 -8.32
C ASN A 89 24.07 4.32 -8.06
N GLY A 90 23.74 4.75 -6.83
CA GLY A 90 23.69 6.16 -6.44
C GLY A 90 22.37 6.87 -6.76
N ASN A 91 21.45 6.25 -7.49
CA ASN A 91 20.13 6.81 -7.75
C ASN A 91 19.18 6.56 -6.57
N ASN A 92 18.18 7.42 -6.42
CA ASN A 92 17.11 7.16 -5.47
C ASN A 92 16.01 6.28 -6.10
N PHE A 93 15.45 5.34 -5.33
CA PHE A 93 14.17 4.74 -5.71
C PHE A 93 13.03 5.69 -5.36
N VAL A 94 11.98 5.64 -6.18
CA VAL A 94 10.74 6.38 -5.96
C VAL A 94 9.60 5.41 -5.72
N ILE A 95 8.60 5.87 -4.97
CA ILE A 95 7.29 5.21 -4.89
C ILE A 95 6.28 6.00 -5.69
N TYR A 96 5.22 5.34 -6.14
CA TYR A 96 4.12 5.97 -6.85
C TYR A 96 2.84 5.92 -6.03
N GLY A 97 2.22 7.06 -5.79
CA GLY A 97 0.97 7.17 -5.05
C GLY A 97 -0.13 7.80 -5.87
N ASP A 98 -1.30 7.91 -5.25
CA ASP A 98 -2.36 8.74 -5.81
C ASP A 98 -2.06 10.23 -5.72
N GLN A 99 -2.89 11.03 -6.40
CA GLN A 99 -2.74 12.48 -6.41
C GLN A 99 -2.99 13.10 -5.01
N ALA A 100 -3.75 12.44 -4.13
CA ALA A 100 -4.08 12.91 -2.80
C ALA A 100 -2.88 12.92 -1.84
N TYR A 101 -1.78 12.24 -2.17
CA TYR A 101 -0.51 12.31 -1.42
C TYR A 101 0.31 13.58 -1.69
N GLY A 102 0.16 14.16 -2.88
CA GLY A 102 0.99 15.27 -3.37
C GLY A 102 2.39 14.84 -3.84
N ILE A 103 2.92 15.53 -4.84
CA ILE A 103 4.22 15.23 -5.44
C ILE A 103 5.36 15.60 -4.49
N ARG A 104 6.33 14.69 -4.32
CA ARG A 104 7.61 14.91 -3.62
C ARG A 104 8.75 14.25 -4.40
N GLU A 105 10.00 14.47 -4.00
CA GLU A 105 11.17 13.93 -4.70
C GLU A 105 11.15 12.39 -4.77
N LEU A 106 10.77 11.73 -3.67
CA LEU A 106 10.72 10.26 -3.56
C LEU A 106 9.31 9.68 -3.77
N LEU A 107 8.30 10.53 -3.99
CA LEU A 107 6.91 10.13 -4.19
C LEU A 107 6.34 10.82 -5.42
N LEU A 108 6.18 10.03 -6.48
CA LEU A 108 5.56 10.46 -7.71
C LEU A 108 4.05 10.27 -7.64
N CYS A 109 3.32 11.18 -8.29
CA CYS A 109 1.86 11.14 -8.40
C CYS A 109 1.46 11.41 -9.86
N PRO A 110 0.21 11.13 -10.25
CA PRO A 110 -0.32 11.56 -11.54
C PRO A 110 -0.20 13.07 -11.72
N PHE A 111 0.06 13.52 -12.96
CA PHE A 111 -0.06 14.93 -13.31
C PHE A 111 -1.51 15.41 -13.10
N PRO A 112 -1.73 16.49 -12.35
CA PRO A 112 -3.07 16.91 -11.96
C PRO A 112 -3.78 17.71 -13.07
N GLY A 113 -5.11 17.59 -13.11
CA GLY A 113 -5.99 18.45 -13.92
C GLY A 113 -6.29 17.93 -15.33
N HIS A 114 -7.19 18.64 -16.02
CA HIS A 114 -7.69 18.26 -17.34
C HIS A 114 -6.87 18.82 -18.51
N ARG A 115 -6.00 19.80 -18.25
CA ARG A 115 -5.14 20.43 -19.27
C ARG A 115 -3.71 19.92 -19.15
N ILE A 116 -3.55 18.60 -19.29
CA ILE A 116 -2.25 17.96 -19.37
C ILE A 116 -1.88 17.70 -20.83
N ASN A 117 -0.59 17.80 -21.15
CA ASN A 117 -0.12 17.53 -22.51
C ASN A 117 -0.13 16.02 -22.83
N GLU A 118 0.09 15.68 -24.09
CA GLU A 118 0.04 14.29 -24.55
C GLU A 118 1.02 13.38 -23.81
N ASP A 119 2.24 13.86 -23.53
CA ASP A 119 3.25 13.09 -22.79
C ASP A 119 2.83 12.81 -21.35
N GLN A 120 2.25 13.80 -20.67
CA GLN A 120 1.70 13.68 -19.32
C GLN A 120 0.49 12.74 -19.28
N GLN A 121 -0.39 12.81 -20.27
CA GLN A 121 -1.52 11.89 -20.41
C GLN A 121 -1.03 10.46 -20.62
N ASN A 122 -0.05 10.26 -21.50
CA ASN A 122 0.56 8.96 -21.74
C ASN A 122 1.27 8.41 -20.49
N PHE A 123 1.94 9.28 -19.73
CA PHE A 123 2.53 8.94 -18.44
C PHE A 123 1.47 8.49 -17.42
N ASN A 124 0.43 9.31 -17.20
CA ASN A 124 -0.66 8.99 -16.28
C ASN A 124 -1.36 7.69 -16.65
N THR A 125 -1.62 7.47 -17.94
CA THR A 125 -2.25 6.24 -18.45
C THR A 125 -1.37 5.03 -18.15
N SER A 126 -0.07 5.11 -18.48
CA SER A 126 0.89 4.05 -18.20
C SER A 126 0.96 3.72 -16.71
N MET A 127 1.06 4.72 -15.84
CA MET A 127 1.16 4.52 -14.39
C MET A 127 -0.16 4.03 -13.78
N SER A 128 -1.31 4.47 -14.29
CA SER A 128 -2.63 3.98 -13.84
C SER A 128 -2.77 2.48 -14.06
N THR A 129 -2.26 1.94 -15.18
CA THR A 129 -2.26 0.49 -15.43
C THR A 129 -1.44 -0.26 -14.38
N LEU A 130 -0.29 0.30 -13.96
CA LEU A 130 0.56 -0.36 -12.96
C LEU A 130 -0.06 -0.27 -11.55
N ARG A 131 -0.79 0.80 -11.25
CA ARG A 131 -1.49 0.96 -9.96
C ARG A 131 -2.54 -0.11 -9.69
N VAL A 132 -3.13 -0.71 -10.73
CA VAL A 132 -4.08 -1.83 -10.58
C VAL A 132 -3.47 -2.98 -9.78
N ALA A 133 -2.15 -3.15 -9.81
CA ALA A 133 -1.46 -4.16 -9.00
C ALA A 133 -1.59 -3.97 -7.48
N VAL A 134 -1.73 -2.71 -7.03
CA VAL A 134 -2.02 -2.44 -5.62
C VAL A 134 -3.39 -2.98 -5.23
N GLU A 135 -4.38 -2.72 -6.09
CA GLU A 135 -5.76 -3.16 -5.87
C GLU A 135 -5.86 -4.69 -5.83
N TRP A 136 -5.09 -5.40 -6.67
CA TRP A 136 -5.01 -6.86 -6.60
C TRP A 136 -4.46 -7.36 -5.27
N SER A 137 -3.46 -6.68 -4.71
CA SER A 137 -2.83 -7.09 -3.46
C SER A 137 -3.78 -6.89 -2.27
N PHE A 138 -4.51 -5.76 -2.22
CA PHE A 138 -5.57 -5.56 -1.24
C PHE A 138 -6.75 -6.53 -1.40
N SER A 139 -7.12 -6.84 -2.65
CA SER A 139 -8.18 -7.80 -2.94
C SER A 139 -7.81 -9.21 -2.49
N LYS A 140 -6.55 -9.62 -2.72
CA LYS A 140 -6.02 -10.90 -2.26
C LYS A 140 -6.08 -11.04 -0.74
N LEU A 141 -5.64 -10.00 -0.01
CA LEU A 141 -5.68 -9.97 1.46
C LEU A 141 -7.09 -10.25 2.01
N VAL A 142 -8.10 -9.57 1.46
CA VAL A 142 -9.50 -9.75 1.88
C VAL A 142 -10.06 -11.11 1.44
N ALA A 143 -9.67 -11.61 0.27
CA ALA A 143 -10.09 -12.92 -0.22
C ALA A 143 -9.57 -14.06 0.65
N GLU A 144 -8.32 -13.98 1.12
CA GLU A 144 -7.73 -14.97 2.03
C GLU A 144 -8.26 -14.82 3.47
N PHE A 145 -8.50 -13.59 3.92
CA PHE A 145 -8.89 -13.28 5.29
C PHE A 145 -10.19 -12.49 5.33
N ALA A 146 -11.29 -13.16 4.97
CA ALA A 146 -12.63 -12.56 4.88
C ALA A 146 -13.09 -11.83 6.16
N PHE A 147 -12.57 -12.20 7.33
CA PHE A 147 -12.88 -11.52 8.60
C PHE A 147 -12.45 -10.04 8.60
N LEU A 148 -11.50 -9.63 7.76
CA LEU A 148 -11.05 -8.24 7.62
C LEU A 148 -12.11 -7.34 6.98
N ASP A 149 -12.99 -7.90 6.15
CA ASP A 149 -14.08 -7.18 5.50
C ASP A 149 -15.43 -7.43 6.19
N PHE A 150 -15.45 -8.34 7.17
CA PHE A 150 -16.63 -8.58 7.98
C PHE A 150 -16.83 -7.49 9.05
N LYS A 151 -17.49 -6.40 8.65
CA LYS A 151 -17.80 -5.23 9.48
C LYS A 151 -18.25 -5.55 10.91
N LYS A 152 -19.10 -6.57 11.10
CA LYS A 152 -19.63 -6.95 12.43
C LYS A 152 -18.55 -7.47 13.39
N ASN A 153 -17.44 -7.97 12.86
CA ASN A 153 -16.28 -8.41 13.64
C ASN A 153 -15.28 -7.27 13.88
N GLN A 154 -15.24 -6.27 12.99
CA GLN A 154 -14.35 -5.11 13.13
C GLN A 154 -14.85 -4.12 14.20
N LYS A 155 -14.62 -4.44 15.48
CA LYS A 155 -15.06 -3.66 16.63
C LYS A 155 -13.88 -2.94 17.29
N LEU A 156 -13.78 -1.63 17.08
CA LEU A 156 -12.82 -0.79 17.81
C LEU A 156 -12.97 -0.97 19.33
N LEU A 157 -11.86 -0.91 20.05
CA LEU A 157 -11.74 -1.10 21.50
C LEU A 157 -12.07 -2.50 22.06
N LEU A 158 -12.77 -3.34 21.29
CA LEU A 158 -13.08 -4.72 21.68
C LEU A 158 -12.19 -5.74 20.96
N GLN A 159 -11.64 -5.38 19.80
CA GLN A 159 -10.67 -6.17 19.06
C GLN A 159 -9.48 -5.31 18.67
N ASN A 160 -8.31 -5.95 18.57
CA ASN A 160 -7.13 -5.33 18.01
C ASN A 160 -7.18 -5.41 16.47
N VAL A 161 -8.00 -4.55 15.86
CA VAL A 161 -8.23 -4.51 14.41
C VAL A 161 -6.94 -4.28 13.62
N GLU A 162 -6.02 -3.51 14.19
CA GLU A 162 -4.69 -3.27 13.62
C GLU A 162 -3.87 -4.56 13.57
N ALA A 163 -3.72 -5.25 14.69
CA ALA A 163 -2.96 -6.49 14.75
C ALA A 163 -3.55 -7.56 13.84
N MET A 164 -4.88 -7.63 13.73
CA MET A 164 -5.57 -8.53 12.82
C MET A 164 -5.19 -8.25 11.35
N TYR A 165 -5.21 -6.98 10.93
CA TYR A 165 -4.84 -6.58 9.57
C TYR A 165 -3.34 -6.84 9.29
N LYS A 166 -2.46 -6.48 10.22
CA LYS A 166 -1.01 -6.73 10.10
C LYS A 166 -0.69 -8.22 10.00
N THR A 167 -1.31 -9.03 10.87
CA THR A 167 -1.12 -10.49 10.87
C THR A 167 -1.58 -11.11 9.56
N ALA A 168 -2.79 -10.76 9.11
CA ALA A 168 -3.30 -11.20 7.83
C ALA A 168 -2.38 -10.78 6.67
N THR A 169 -1.86 -9.55 6.68
CA THR A 169 -0.91 -9.10 5.65
C THR A 169 0.37 -9.93 5.63
N ILE A 170 0.95 -10.21 6.81
CA ILE A 170 2.15 -11.06 6.91
C ILE A 170 1.86 -12.45 6.33
N LEU A 171 0.72 -13.06 6.68
CA LEU A 171 0.35 -14.37 6.17
C LEU A 171 0.06 -14.37 4.66
N THR A 172 -0.56 -13.32 4.12
CA THR A 172 -0.75 -13.13 2.66
C THR A 172 0.57 -12.95 1.94
N ASN A 173 1.54 -12.27 2.55
CA ASN A 173 2.90 -12.17 2.01
C ASN A 173 3.58 -13.54 2.02
N CYS A 174 3.46 -14.33 3.10
CA CYS A 174 3.99 -15.70 3.14
C CYS A 174 3.36 -16.58 2.06
N HIS A 175 2.04 -16.51 1.87
CA HIS A 175 1.35 -17.20 0.79
C HIS A 175 1.89 -16.74 -0.58
N SER A 176 2.11 -15.44 -0.76
CA SER A 176 2.68 -14.90 -1.98
C SER A 176 4.10 -15.41 -2.23
N CYS A 177 4.95 -15.50 -1.20
CA CYS A 177 6.29 -16.06 -1.30
C CYS A 177 6.28 -17.53 -1.77
N LEU A 178 5.29 -18.31 -1.35
CA LEU A 178 5.19 -19.74 -1.65
C LEU A 178 4.53 -20.04 -3.00
N TYR A 179 3.54 -19.24 -3.39
CA TYR A 179 2.64 -19.58 -4.52
C TYR A 179 2.58 -18.50 -5.61
N GLY A 180 3.28 -17.38 -5.44
CA GLY A 180 3.13 -16.23 -6.31
C GLY A 180 1.84 -15.45 -6.07
N ASN A 181 1.67 -14.38 -6.82
CA ASN A 181 0.42 -13.62 -6.89
C ASN A 181 0.26 -12.92 -8.25
N GLN A 182 -0.87 -12.25 -8.43
CA GLN A 182 -1.19 -11.56 -9.68
C GLN A 182 -0.23 -10.38 -9.95
N THR A 183 0.19 -9.67 -8.91
CA THR A 183 1.15 -8.55 -9.00
C THR A 183 2.51 -9.02 -9.50
N SER A 184 3.07 -10.07 -8.90
CA SER A 184 4.36 -10.66 -9.25
C SER A 184 4.35 -11.17 -10.70
N THR A 185 3.26 -11.82 -11.11
CA THR A 185 3.04 -12.29 -12.49
C THR A 185 2.97 -11.12 -13.47
N PHE A 186 2.23 -10.07 -13.14
CA PHE A 186 2.06 -8.90 -14.00
C PHE A 186 3.36 -8.14 -14.21
N PHE A 187 4.19 -8.00 -13.18
CA PHE A 187 5.50 -7.34 -13.32
C PHE A 187 6.61 -8.29 -13.78
N ASN A 188 6.34 -9.60 -13.83
CA ASN A 188 7.30 -10.65 -14.12
C ASN A 188 8.52 -10.56 -13.18
N ILE A 189 8.24 -10.45 -11.89
CA ILE A 189 9.22 -10.40 -10.81
C ILE A 189 8.76 -11.39 -9.75
N GLU A 190 9.53 -12.44 -9.52
CA GLU A 190 9.20 -13.44 -8.52
C GLU A 190 9.24 -12.86 -7.10
N PRO A 191 8.28 -13.23 -6.23
CA PRO A 191 8.35 -12.94 -4.81
C PRO A 191 9.67 -13.42 -4.20
N VAL A 192 10.13 -12.71 -3.18
CA VAL A 192 11.27 -13.19 -2.38
C VAL A 192 10.95 -14.56 -1.76
N PRO A 193 11.94 -15.46 -1.62
CA PRO A 193 11.78 -16.70 -0.86
C PRO A 193 11.28 -16.45 0.55
N LEU A 194 10.45 -17.37 1.07
CA LEU A 194 9.80 -17.23 2.37
C LEU A 194 10.82 -17.03 3.51
N GLU A 195 11.95 -17.71 3.45
CA GLU A 195 13.00 -17.67 4.47
C GLU A 195 13.69 -16.31 4.52
N ILE A 196 13.81 -15.65 3.37
CA ILE A 196 14.34 -14.30 3.25
C ILE A 196 13.32 -13.30 3.78
N TYR A 197 12.04 -13.46 3.41
CA TYR A 197 10.96 -12.59 3.88
C TYR A 197 10.81 -12.63 5.41
N LEU A 198 10.83 -13.82 6.01
CA LEU A 198 10.71 -14.01 7.46
C LEU A 198 12.04 -13.82 8.20
N ASN A 199 13.13 -13.51 7.49
CA ASN A 199 14.45 -13.29 8.07
C ASN A 199 14.98 -14.48 8.89
N VAL A 200 14.66 -15.72 8.50
CA VAL A 200 14.96 -16.94 9.28
C VAL A 200 16.43 -17.33 9.21
N ASN A 201 17.18 -16.88 8.19
CA ASN A 201 18.55 -17.31 7.92
C ASN A 201 19.65 -16.31 8.35
N ASN A 202 19.32 -15.21 9.03
CA ASN A 202 20.29 -14.17 9.42
C ASN A 202 20.85 -14.32 10.85
N ASN A 203 20.73 -15.49 11.47
CA ASN A 203 21.25 -15.81 12.81
C ASN A 203 22.25 -16.99 12.78
N ASN A 204 23.27 -16.95 11.92
CA ASN A 204 24.45 -17.82 12.00
C ASN A 204 25.73 -17.00 11.98
#